data_AF-A0A0A9XFF8-F1
#
_entry.id   AF-A0A0A9XFF8-F1
#
_cell.length_a   1.000
_cell.length_b   1.000
_cell.length_c   1.000
_cell.angle_alpha   90.00
_cell.angle_beta   90.00
_cell.angle_gamma   90.00
#
_symmetry.space_group_name_H-M   'P 1'
#
loop_
_entity.id
_entity.type
_entity.pdbx_description
1 polymer ?
#
loop_
_entity_poly.entity_id
_entity_poly.type
_entity_poly.pdbx_seq_one_letter_code
_entity_poly.pdbx_strand_id
1 'polypeptide(L)'
;METFEDDLKAVVLQLFDIGALKFGNFKMKVGINSPVYFDLRVMVSYPPLMDKLANLVWAYTQHKGIKSTVLCGVPYTALPVATLVSVKSGLPMLIRRKEPKSYGTMKLIEGKFNPERSA
;
A
#
# COMPACT_ATOMS: atom_id res chain seq x y z
N MET A 1 -11.75 -16.39 -10.96
CA MET A 1 -10.34 -16.68 -10.61
C MET A 1 -9.43 -16.30 -11.77
N GLU A 2 -9.79 -16.69 -13.00
CA GLU A 2 -9.15 -16.23 -14.24
C GLU A 2 -9.04 -14.70 -14.34
N THR A 3 -10.11 -13.98 -14.02
CA THR A 3 -10.14 -12.50 -14.06
C THR A 3 -9.19 -11.79 -13.10
N PHE A 4 -8.98 -12.31 -11.89
CA PHE A 4 -8.06 -11.70 -10.91
C PHE A 4 -6.60 -11.83 -11.35
N GLU A 5 -6.23 -12.99 -11.87
CA GLU A 5 -4.88 -13.24 -12.37
C GLU A 5 -4.58 -12.37 -13.60
N ASP A 6 -5.56 -12.16 -14.48
CA ASP A 6 -5.40 -11.30 -15.65
C ASP A 6 -5.28 -9.82 -15.25
N ASP A 7 -6.10 -9.36 -14.31
CA ASP A 7 -5.98 -8.00 -13.76
C ASP A 7 -4.63 -7.79 -13.05
N LEU A 8 -4.15 -8.80 -12.31
CA LEU A 8 -2.86 -8.78 -11.65
C LEU A 8 -1.72 -8.67 -12.68
N LYS A 9 -1.74 -9.50 -13.72
CA LYS A 9 -0.75 -9.43 -14.81
C LYS A 9 -0.76 -8.06 -15.49
N ALA A 10 -1.94 -7.51 -15.79
CA ALA A 10 -2.07 -6.20 -16.39
C ALA A 10 -1.45 -5.11 -15.51
N VAL A 11 -1.71 -5.13 -14.20
CA VAL A 11 -1.09 -4.19 -13.24
C VAL A 11 0.42 -4.36 -13.17
N VAL A 12 0.94 -5.59 -13.19
CA VAL A 12 2.39 -5.86 -13.20
C VAL A 12 3.06 -5.28 -14.45
N LEU A 13 2.46 -5.47 -15.63
CA LEU A 13 2.98 -4.90 -16.88
C LEU A 13 2.96 -3.37 -16.83
N GLN A 14 1.87 -2.76 -16.37
CA GLN A 14 1.79 -1.31 -16.22
C GLN A 14 2.81 -0.76 -15.22
N LEU A 15 3.08 -1.48 -14.12
CA LEU A 15 4.13 -1.11 -13.17
C LEU A 15 5.53 -1.16 -13.80
N PHE A 16 5.77 -2.15 -14.67
CA PHE A 16 7.01 -2.22 -15.44
C PHE A 16 7.14 -1.05 -16.41
N ASP A 17 6.09 -0.74 -17.17
CA ASP A 17 6.09 0.35 -18.18
C ASP A 17 6.39 1.72 -17.57
N ILE A 18 5.92 1.98 -16.35
CA ILE A 18 6.17 3.25 -15.66
C ILE A 18 7.50 3.29 -14.89
N GLY A 19 8.34 2.26 -15.02
CA GLY A 19 9.64 2.20 -14.37
C GLY A 19 9.58 1.92 -12.86
N ALA A 20 8.48 1.33 -12.37
CA ALA A 20 8.39 0.91 -10.97
C ALA A 20 9.24 -0.33 -10.69
N LEU A 21 9.50 -1.17 -11.69
CA LEU A 21 10.44 -2.30 -11.62
C LEU A 21 11.78 -1.90 -12.24
N LYS A 22 12.86 -2.00 -11.46
CA LYS A 22 14.21 -1.62 -11.87
C LYS A 22 15.16 -2.82 -11.79
N PHE A 23 16.00 -2.99 -12.80
CA PHE A 23 17.07 -3.99 -12.84
C PHE A 23 18.43 -3.32 -12.64
N GLY A 24 19.32 -3.96 -11.88
CA GLY A 24 20.62 -3.39 -11.51
C GLY A 24 21.08 -3.92 -10.16
N ASN A 25 22.16 -3.38 -9.59
CA ASN A 25 22.66 -3.82 -8.29
C ASN A 25 22.20 -2.86 -7.18
N PHE A 26 21.20 -3.27 -6.38
CA PHE A 26 20.60 -2.42 -5.36
C PHE A 26 20.90 -2.93 -3.96
N LYS A 27 21.52 -2.09 -3.11
CA LYS A 27 21.68 -2.39 -1.69
C LYS A 27 20.37 -2.19 -0.96
N MET A 28 19.78 -3.27 -0.47
CA MET A 28 18.51 -3.27 0.24
C MET A 28 18.69 -2.80 1.69
N LYS A 29 17.58 -2.38 2.32
CA LYS A 29 17.59 -1.91 3.71
C LYS A 29 18.13 -2.95 4.71
N VAL A 30 17.97 -4.24 4.40
CA VAL A 30 18.49 -5.36 5.20
C VAL A 30 19.98 -5.66 4.95
N GLY A 31 20.67 -4.84 4.15
CA GLY A 31 22.10 -4.95 3.87
C GLY A 31 22.47 -5.85 2.68
N ILE A 32 21.51 -6.61 2.15
CA ILE A 32 21.70 -7.53 1.03
C ILE A 32 21.59 -6.79 -0.31
N ASN A 33 22.40 -7.17 -1.29
CA ASN A 33 22.27 -6.68 -2.67
C ASN A 33 21.22 -7.49 -3.43
N SER A 34 20.37 -6.81 -4.21
CA SER A 34 19.36 -7.42 -5.06
C SER A 34 19.56 -6.99 -6.52
N PRO A 35 19.42 -7.91 -7.50
CA PRO A 35 19.42 -7.57 -8.92
C PRO A 35 18.17 -6.78 -9.37
N VAL A 36 17.19 -6.67 -8.48
CA VAL A 36 15.86 -6.11 -8.74
C VAL A 36 15.45 -5.16 -7.61
N TYR A 37 14.84 -4.03 -7.96
CA TYR A 37 14.26 -3.09 -7.01
C TYR A 37 12.87 -2.61 -7.47
N PHE A 38 11.93 -2.57 -6.53
CA PHE A 38 10.57 -2.06 -6.77
C PHE A 38 10.42 -0.66 -6.15
N ASP A 39 10.27 0.35 -7.01
CA ASP A 39 10.00 1.72 -6.62
C ASP A 39 8.55 2.10 -6.90
N LEU A 40 7.62 1.62 -6.07
CA LEU A 40 6.19 1.87 -6.25
C LEU A 40 5.79 3.34 -6.01
N ARG A 41 6.70 4.23 -5.60
CA ARG A 41 6.38 5.65 -5.40
C ARG A 41 5.99 6.32 -6.70
N VAL A 42 6.51 5.86 -7.84
CA VAL A 42 6.21 6.41 -9.16
C VAL A 42 4.72 6.31 -9.52
N MET A 43 4.01 5.31 -8.99
CA MET A 43 2.61 5.03 -9.31
C MET A 43 1.65 6.16 -8.91
N VAL A 44 2.04 7.04 -7.97
CA VAL A 44 1.21 8.18 -7.56
C VAL A 44 0.98 9.17 -8.71
N SER A 45 1.84 9.14 -9.74
CA SER A 45 1.68 9.92 -10.97
C SER A 45 0.72 9.28 -11.98
N TYR A 46 0.20 8.09 -11.69
CA TYR A 46 -0.67 7.29 -12.56
C TYR A 46 -1.95 6.88 -11.82
N PRO A 47 -2.90 7.79 -11.57
CA PRO A 47 -4.09 7.52 -10.74
C PRO A 47 -4.91 6.30 -11.18
N PRO A 48 -5.14 6.03 -12.48
CA PRO A 48 -5.88 4.83 -12.90
C PRO A 48 -5.19 3.52 -12.49
N LEU A 49 -3.86 3.47 -12.53
CA LEU A 49 -3.09 2.31 -12.08
C LEU A 49 -3.18 2.16 -10.56
N MET A 50 -3.08 3.27 -9.83
CA MET A 50 -3.20 3.26 -8.37
C MET A 50 -4.59 2.79 -7.91
N ASP A 51 -5.65 3.16 -8.64
CA ASP A 51 -7.02 2.69 -8.40
C ASP A 51 -7.14 1.18 -8.61
N LYS A 52 -6.63 0.66 -9.74
CA LYS A 52 -6.58 -0.79 -10.03
C LYS A 52 -5.84 -1.57 -8.95
N LEU A 53 -4.67 -1.07 -8.54
CA LEU A 53 -3.88 -1.69 -7.48
C LEU A 53 -4.66 -1.73 -6.16
N ALA A 54 -5.33 -0.63 -5.78
CA ALA A 54 -6.17 -0.60 -4.58
C ALA A 54 -7.32 -1.60 -4.66
N ASN A 55 -7.98 -1.73 -5.81
CA ASN A 55 -9.04 -2.73 -6.03
C ASN A 55 -8.50 -4.16 -5.87
N LEU A 56 -7.33 -4.47 -6.44
CA LEU A 56 -6.70 -5.79 -6.31
C LEU A 56 -6.31 -6.13 -4.87
N VAL A 57 -5.72 -5.17 -4.15
CA VAL A 57 -5.37 -5.35 -2.72
C VAL A 57 -6.62 -5.67 -1.90
N TRP A 58 -7.71 -4.92 -2.12
CA TRP A 58 -8.97 -5.17 -1.43
C TRP A 58 -9.61 -6.50 -1.81
N ALA A 59 -9.65 -6.83 -3.10
CA ALA A 59 -10.17 -8.11 -3.56
C ALA A 59 -9.39 -9.30 -2.96
N TYR A 60 -8.06 -9.16 -2.84
CA TYR A 60 -7.22 -10.18 -2.23
C TYR A 60 -7.54 -10.39 -0.74
N THR A 61 -7.77 -9.32 0.03
CA THR A 61 -8.15 -9.45 1.45
C THR A 61 -9.49 -10.14 1.62
N GLN A 62 -10.47 -9.80 0.77
CA GLN A 62 -11.79 -10.44 0.76
C GLN A 62 -11.69 -11.93 0.40
N HIS A 63 -10.90 -12.28 -0.62
CA HIS A 63 -10.67 -13.67 -1.03
C HIS A 63 -10.00 -14.50 0.08
N LYS A 64 -9.08 -13.90 0.84
CA LYS A 64 -8.45 -14.55 2.01
C LYS A 64 -9.35 -14.61 3.25
N GLY A 65 -10.56 -14.05 3.19
CA GLY A 65 -11.48 -14.01 4.32
C GLY A 65 -10.96 -13.18 5.49
N ILE A 66 -10.07 -12.22 5.23
CA ILE A 66 -9.48 -11.36 6.25
C ILE A 66 -10.55 -10.37 6.72
N LYS A 67 -10.86 -10.41 8.01
CA LYS A 67 -11.78 -9.46 8.64
C LYS A 67 -10.97 -8.39 9.38
N SER A 68 -11.08 -7.14 8.92
CA SER A 68 -10.49 -5.98 9.58
C SER A 68 -11.58 -4.95 9.90
N THR A 69 -11.35 -4.18 10.95
CA THR A 69 -12.25 -3.09 11.39
C THR A 69 -11.65 -1.71 11.15
N VAL A 70 -10.37 -1.68 10.77
CA VAL A 70 -9.60 -0.48 10.48
C VAL A 70 -8.45 -0.83 9.53
N LEU A 71 -7.99 0.12 8.73
CA LEU A 71 -6.87 -0.03 7.81
C LEU A 71 -5.70 0.86 8.25
N CYS A 72 -4.46 0.42 8.05
CA CYS A 72 -3.28 1.26 8.31
C CYS A 72 -2.23 1.04 7.24
N GLY A 73 -1.92 2.09 6.48
CA GLY A 73 -0.88 2.05 5.46
C GLY A 73 0.51 2.09 6.09
N VAL A 74 1.42 1.22 5.65
CA VAL A 74 2.83 1.28 6.05
C VAL A 74 3.48 2.54 5.44
N PRO A 75 4.10 3.41 6.24
CA PRO A 75 4.73 4.62 5.72
C PRO A 75 5.90 4.33 4.78
N TYR A 76 6.07 5.03 3.65
CA TYR A 76 5.23 6.11 3.11
C TYR A 76 4.42 5.67 1.88
N THR A 77 4.99 4.78 1.07
CA THR A 77 4.45 4.41 -0.25
C THR A 77 3.09 3.74 -0.20
N ALA A 78 2.76 3.03 0.89
CA ALA A 78 1.46 2.38 1.02
C ALA A 78 0.34 3.32 1.50
N LEU A 79 0.66 4.55 1.93
CA LEU A 79 -0.36 5.48 2.43
C LEU A 79 -1.40 5.85 1.35
N PRO A 80 -1.03 6.24 0.11
CA PRO A 80 -2.02 6.54 -0.93
C PRO A 80 -2.90 5.34 -1.27
N VAL A 81 -2.32 4.13 -1.34
CA VAL A 81 -3.07 2.89 -1.62
C VAL A 81 -4.05 2.59 -0.49
N ALA A 82 -3.59 2.67 0.77
CA ALA A 82 -4.45 2.45 1.93
C ALA A 82 -5.60 3.46 1.99
N THR A 83 -5.36 4.73 1.61
CA THR A 83 -6.41 5.73 1.49
C THR A 83 -7.46 5.33 0.46
N LEU A 84 -7.05 4.89 -0.72
CA LEU A 84 -8.00 4.44 -1.76
C LEU A 84 -8.78 3.20 -1.33
N VAL A 85 -8.10 2.22 -0.71
CA VAL A 85 -8.77 1.02 -0.17
C VAL A 85 -9.78 1.41 0.90
N SER A 86 -9.45 2.34 1.80
CA SER A 86 -10.36 2.87 2.82
C SER A 86 -11.61 3.51 2.21
N VAL A 87 -11.43 4.40 1.22
CA VAL A 87 -12.55 5.05 0.52
C VAL A 87 -13.46 4.02 -0.16
N LYS A 88 -12.89 2.99 -0.79
CA LYS A 88 -13.65 1.97 -1.53
C LYS A 88 -14.36 0.95 -0.64
N SER A 89 -13.71 0.54 0.45
CA SER A 89 -14.22 -0.47 1.38
C SER A 89 -15.14 0.11 2.46
N GLY A 90 -15.12 1.43 2.64
CA GLY A 90 -15.80 2.11 3.75
C GLY A 90 -15.14 1.85 5.12
N LEU A 91 -13.99 1.17 5.16
CA LEU A 91 -13.26 0.93 6.40
C LEU A 91 -12.52 2.20 6.84
N PRO A 92 -12.60 2.60 8.12
CA PRO A 92 -11.80 3.70 8.64
C PRO A 92 -10.30 3.44 8.48
N MET A 93 -9.52 4.51 8.28
CA MET A 93 -8.06 4.44 8.14
C MET A 93 -7.35 5.12 9.31
N LEU A 94 -6.23 4.53 9.71
CA LEU A 94 -5.22 5.12 10.58
C LEU A 94 -3.97 5.44 9.76
N ILE A 95 -3.25 6.47 10.19
CA ILE A 95 -1.93 6.79 9.67
C ILE A 95 -0.92 6.62 10.80
N ARG A 96 -0.06 5.60 10.68
CA ARG A 96 1.12 5.51 11.53
C ARG A 96 2.18 6.50 11.02
N ARG A 97 2.72 7.34 11.89
CA ARG A 97 3.84 8.22 11.54
C ARG A 97 5.15 7.46 11.72
N LYS A 98 6.09 7.63 10.78
CA LYS A 98 7.43 7.04 10.91
C LYS A 98 8.24 7.75 12.00
N GLU A 99 8.02 9.05 12.14
CA GLU A 99 8.66 9.91 13.13
C GLU A 99 7.58 10.62 13.97
N PRO A 100 7.74 10.72 15.30
CA PRO A 100 6.83 11.50 16.14
C PRO A 100 6.91 12.99 15.80
N LYS A 101 5.85 13.73 16.12
CA LYS A 101 5.87 15.20 16.04
C LYS A 101 6.81 15.70 17.15
N SER A 102 7.63 16.72 16.87
CA SER A 102 8.44 17.41 17.88
C SER A 102 7.65 18.41 18.74
N TYR A 103 6.36 18.61 18.44
CA TYR A 103 5.46 19.56 19.12
C TYR A 103 3.99 19.09 19.05
N GLY A 104 3.11 19.64 19.90
CA GLY A 104 1.70 19.25 19.95
C GLY A 104 1.48 17.88 20.63
N THR A 105 0.55 17.06 20.12
CA THR A 105 0.15 15.79 20.78
C THR A 105 1.19 14.67 20.73
N MET A 106 2.27 14.83 19.95
CA MET A 106 3.37 13.86 19.78
C MET A 106 2.92 12.43 19.40
N LYS A 107 1.68 12.26 18.94
CA LYS A 107 1.10 10.94 18.65
C LYS A 107 1.78 10.29 17.44
N LEU A 108 2.00 8.98 17.57
CA LEU A 108 2.51 8.13 16.48
C LEU A 108 1.40 7.61 15.56
N ILE A 109 0.14 7.73 15.97
CA ILE A 109 -1.02 7.26 15.21
C ILE A 109 -1.98 8.45 15.07
N GLU A 110 -2.34 8.75 13.83
CA GLU A 110 -3.40 9.70 13.47
C GLU A 110 -4.67 8.92 13.11
N GLY A 111 -5.84 9.52 13.38
CA GLY A 111 -7.15 8.89 13.27
C GLY A 111 -7.73 8.43 14.62
N LYS A 112 -8.96 7.90 14.60
CA LYS A 112 -9.64 7.40 15.82
C LYS A 112 -9.22 5.95 16.10
N PHE A 113 -8.10 5.78 16.79
CA PHE A 113 -7.64 4.47 17.25
C PHE A 113 -8.51 3.98 18.42
N ASN A 114 -9.01 2.75 18.32
CA ASN A 114 -9.62 2.02 19.42
C ASN A 114 -8.82 0.71 19.62
N PRO A 115 -8.24 0.45 20.81
CA PRO A 115 -7.45 -0.76 21.07
C PRO A 115 -8.22 -2.07 20.86
N GLU A 116 -9.55 -2.06 20.94
CA GLU A 116 -10.39 -3.24 20.75
C GLU A 116 -10.67 -3.57 19.27
N ARG A 117 -10.26 -2.69 18.35
CA ARG A 117 -10.43 -2.88 16.90
C ARG A 117 -9.24 -3.65 16.32
N SER A 118 -9.52 -4.73 15.59
CA SER A 118 -8.51 -5.41 14.77
C SER A 118 -8.19 -4.61 13.51
N ALA A 119 -6.89 -4.39 13.27
CA ALA A 119 -6.35 -3.84 12.03
C ALA A 119 -5.99 -4.96 11.05
#